data_AF-F7XZU2-F1
#
_entry.id   AF-F7XZU2-F1
#
_cell.length_a   1.000
_cell.length_b   1.000
_cell.length_c   1.000
_cell.angle_alpha   90.00
_cell.angle_beta   90.00
_cell.angle_gamma   90.00
#
_symmetry.space_group_name_H-M   'P 1'
#
loop_
_entity.id
_entity.type
_entity.pdbx_description
1 polymer ?
#
loop_
_entity_poly.entity_id
_entity_poly.type
_entity_poly.pdbx_seq_one_letter_code
_entity_poly.pdbx_strand_id
1 'polypeptide(L)' 'MTNAQMATCFNEWMRRFIEEPERFEREFKSVNEFLADEAAGREPTYGETCTVYMQQLATEVPTI' A
#
# COMPACT_ATOMS: atom_id res chain seq x y z
N MET A 1 7.60 -7.86 -10.75
CA MET A 1 7.60 -6.45 -11.19
C MET A 1 9.02 -6.01 -11.45
N THR A 2 9.24 -5.24 -12.51
CA THR A 2 10.46 -4.43 -12.65
C THR A 2 10.35 -3.19 -11.76
N ASN A 3 11.49 -2.53 -11.48
CA ASN A 3 11.49 -1.28 -10.72
C ASN A 3 10.60 -0.20 -11.36
N ALA A 4 10.53 -0.16 -12.70
CA ALA A 4 9.67 0.77 -13.42
C ALA A 4 8.18 0.48 -13.17
N GLN A 5 7.77 -0.79 -13.22
CA GLN A 5 6.39 -1.20 -12.94
C GLN A 5 5.98 -0.87 -11.50
N MET A 6 6.91 -1.07 -10.55
CA MET A 6 6.67 -0.75 -9.14
C MET A 6 6.52 0.76 -8.92
N ALA A 7 7.34 1.58 -9.57
CA ALA A 7 7.21 3.03 -9.52
C ALA A 7 5.87 3.51 -10.10
N THR A 8 5.41 2.92 -11.20
CA THR A 8 4.09 3.22 -11.78
C THR A 8 2.95 2.87 -10.82
N CYS A 9 2.98 1.68 -10.21
CA CYS A 9 1.97 1.27 -9.22
C CYS A 9 1.98 2.20 -8.00
N PHE A 10 3.18 2.56 -7.50
CA PHE A 10 3.32 3.48 -6.38
C PHE A 10 2.75 4.87 -6.68
N ASN A 11 3.02 5.41 -7.86
CA ASN A 11 2.49 6.71 -8.28
C ASN A 11 0.96 6.69 -8.38
N GLU A 12 0.37 5.60 -8.87
CA GLU A 12 -1.09 5.44 -8.92
C GLU A 12 -1.70 5.28 -7.53
N TRP A 13 -1.05 4.57 -6.62
CA TRP A 13 -1.47 4.51 -5.22
C TRP A 13 -1.45 5.91 -4.59
N MET A 14 -0.37 6.68 -4.78
CA MET A 14 -0.28 8.06 -4.29
C MET A 14 -1.35 8.98 -4.90
N ARG A 15 -1.67 8.82 -6.19
CA ARG A 15 -2.76 9.58 -6.84
C ARG A 15 -4.11 9.26 -6.18
N ARG A 16 -4.44 7.98 -6.00
CA ARG A 16 -5.68 7.54 -5.36
C ARG A 16 -5.76 8.01 -3.90
N PHE A 17 -4.64 8.03 -3.17
CA PHE A 17 -4.57 8.55 -1.81
C PHE A 17 -4.91 10.05 -1.74
N ILE A 18 -4.43 10.84 -2.70
CA ILE A 18 -4.70 12.29 -2.76
C ILE A 18 -6.12 12.58 -3.24
N GLU A 19 -6.61 11.85 -4.25
CA GLU A 19 -7.91 12.10 -4.89
C GLU A 19 -9.08 11.51 -4.10
N GLU A 20 -8.87 10.40 -3.39
CA GLU A 20 -9.90 9.64 -2.68
C GLU A 20 -9.48 9.27 -1.24
N PRO A 21 -9.07 10.24 -0.39
CA PRO A 21 -8.48 9.96 0.92
C PRO A 21 -9.42 9.17 1.85
N GLU A 22 -10.72 9.34 1.72
CA GLU A 22 -11.74 8.62 2.50
C GLU A 22 -11.74 7.10 2.23
N ARG A 23 -11.36 6.67 1.01
CA ARG A 23 -11.21 5.24 0.69
C ARG A 23 -10.01 4.62 1.41
N PHE A 24 -9.04 5.45 1.81
CA PHE A 24 -7.83 5.05 2.54
C PHE A 24 -7.95 5.18 4.06
N GLU A 25 -9.08 5.67 4.61
CA GLU A 25 -9.30 5.66 6.06
C GLU A 25 -9.21 4.24 6.66
N ARG A 26 -9.58 3.21 5.88
CA ARG A 26 -9.38 1.80 6.25
C ARG A 26 -7.90 1.38 6.27
N GLU A 27 -7.03 2.01 5.49
CA GLU A 27 -5.57 1.77 5.53
C GLU A 27 -4.87 2.53 6.67
N PHE A 28 -5.47 3.59 7.22
CA PHE A 28 -5.00 4.17 8.48
C PHE A 28 -5.22 3.24 9.68
N LYS A 29 -6.17 2.30 9.60
CA LYS A 29 -6.32 1.22 10.58
C LYS A 29 -5.06 0.34 10.64
N SER A 30 -4.44 0.07 9.48
CA SER A 30 -3.18 -0.67 9.40
C SER A 30 -1.97 0.09 9.95
N VAL A 31 -1.98 1.42 9.97
CA VAL A 31 -0.92 2.22 10.65
C VAL A 31 -1.02 2.07 12.17
N ASN A 32 -2.23 2.11 12.73
CA ASN A 32 -2.43 1.87 14.16
C ASN A 32 -2.14 0.41 14.54
N GLU A 33 -2.45 -0.55 13.67
CA GLU A 33 -2.09 -1.96 13.86
C GLU A 33 -0.57 -2.17 13.79
N PHE A 34 0.14 -1.49 12.87
CA PHE A 34 1.60 -1.48 12.82
C PHE A 34 2.22 -0.96 14.13
N LEU A 35 1.74 0.19 14.64
CA LEU A 35 2.22 0.76 15.90
C LEU A 35 1.92 -0.15 17.10
N ALA A 36 0.78 -0.85 17.08
CA ALA A 36 0.43 -1.83 18.10
C ALA A 36 1.30 -3.10 18.02
N ASP A 37 1.64 -3.55 16.82
CA ASP A 37 2.51 -4.71 16.58
C ASP A 37 3.96 -4.40 16.99
N GLU A 38 4.50 -3.23 16.65
CA GLU A 38 5.79 -2.75 17.16
C GLU A 38 5.79 -2.69 18.69
N ALA A 39 4.76 -2.09 19.30
CA ALA A 39 4.63 -2.00 20.75
C ALA A 39 4.53 -3.38 21.43
N ALA A 40 4.04 -4.40 20.72
CA ALA A 40 3.96 -5.79 21.16
C ALA A 40 5.22 -6.61 20.84
N GLY A 41 6.23 -6.03 20.17
CA GLY A 41 7.44 -6.72 19.75
C GLY A 41 7.22 -7.74 18.63
N ARG A 42 6.17 -7.59 17.83
CA ARG A 42 5.87 -8.40 16.65
C ARG A 42 6.38 -7.70 15.40
N GLU A 43 6.89 -8.48 14.45
CA GLU A 43 7.26 -7.94 13.13
C GLU A 43 5.97 -7.45 12.44
N PRO A 44 5.89 -6.16 12.07
CA PRO A 44 4.67 -5.64 11.48
C PRO A 44 4.47 -6.14 10.04
N THR A 45 3.24 -6.55 9.72
CA THR A 45 2.88 -7.09 8.39
C THR A 45 2.47 -6.01 7.38
N TYR A 46 2.69 -4.74 7.71
CA TYR A 46 2.34 -3.60 6.85
C TYR A 46 3.02 -3.68 5.48
N GLY A 47 4.29 -4.12 5.45
CA GLY A 47 5.01 -4.36 4.20
C GLY A 47 4.33 -5.41 3.32
N GLU A 48 3.84 -6.51 3.90
CA GLU A 48 3.13 -7.57 3.17
C GLU A 48 1.81 -7.06 2.58
N THR A 49 1.07 -6.27 3.36
CA THR A 49 -0.19 -5.64 2.94
C THR A 49 0.03 -4.67 1.77
N CYS A 50 1.06 -3.82 1.87
CA CYS A 50 1.46 -2.94 0.78
C CYS A 50 1.85 -3.74 -0.47
N THR A 51 2.55 -4.86 -0.30
CA THR A 51 2.98 -5.70 -1.42
C THR A 51 1.79 -6.34 -2.14
N VAL A 52 0.78 -6.82 -1.41
CA VAL A 52 -0.47 -7.34 -1.98
C VAL A 52 -1.22 -6.26 -2.75
N TYR A 53 -1.30 -5.04 -2.20
CA TYR A 53 -1.96 -3.93 -2.89
C TYR A 53 -1.22 -3.53 -4.18
N MET A 54 0.11 -3.46 -4.13
CA MET A 54 0.93 -3.19 -5.32
C MET A 54 0.78 -4.28 -6.40
N GLN A 55 0.60 -5.54 -5.99
CA GLN A 55 0.29 -6.63 -6.93
C GLN A 55 -1.10 -6.46 -7.56
N GLN A 56 -2.10 -6.02 -6.80
CA GLN A 56 -3.43 -5.71 -7.35
C GLN A 56 -3.36 -4.56 -8.35
N LEU A 57 -2.70 -3.45 -8.01
CA LEU A 57 -2.50 -2.33 -8.93
C LEU A 57 -1.75 -2.73 -10.20
N ALA A 58 -0.77 -3.63 -10.12
CA ALA A 58 -0.07 -4.13 -11.30
C ALA A 58 -0.99 -4.87 -12.29
N THR A 59 -2.17 -5.32 -11.87
CA THR A 59 -3.21 -5.91 -12.74
C THR A 59 -4.18 -4.86 -13.31
N GLU A 60 -4.28 -3.70 -12.68
CA GLU A 60 -5.21 -2.62 -13.03
C GLU A 60 -4.56 -1.54 -13.90
N VAL A 61 -3.27 -1.28 -13.70
CA VAL A 61 -2.53 -0.21 -14.36
C VAL A 61 -1.85 -0.76 -15.63
N PRO A 62 -2.06 -0.13 -16.81
CA PRO A 62 -1.42 -0.57 -18.03
C PRO A 62 0.11 -0.51 -17.89
N THR A 63 0.77 -1.64 -18.08
CA THR A 63 2.22 -1.66 -18.25
C THR A 63 2.57 -1.14 -19.63
N ILE A 64 3.18 0.04 -19.68
CA ILE A 64 3.82 0.59 -20.88
C ILE A 64 5.14 -0.14 -21.12
#